data_AF-A0A453GL29-F1
#
_entry.id   AF-A0A453GL29-F1
#
_cell.length_a   1.000
_cell.length_b   1.000
_cell.length_c   1.000
_cell.angle_alpha   90.00
_cell.angle_beta   90.00
_cell.angle_gamma   90.00
#
_symmetry.space_group_name_H-M   'P 1'
#
loop_
_entity.id
_entity.type
_entity.pdbx_description
1 polymer ?
#
loop_
_entity_poly.entity_id
_entity_poly.type
_entity_poly.pdbx_seq_one_letter_code
_entity_poly.pdbx_strand_id
1 'polypeptide(L)'
;MCKQNFATHFDYCTTACTDFVLLDEATFKDILQQGDMTVTSEEKVLDAILTWCMEACETFYWSSVDKLLSTSTPEQLFGERLTAINTLLPFVRFPLMPPSLLQRMEKSNLAKHIELFRQLVSNYIDPFFWHVRVCYPTQELYS
;
A
#
# COMPACT_ATOMS: atom_id res chain seq x y z
N MET A 1 13.92 -19.90 2.50
CA MET A 1 14.29 -19.05 3.65
C MET A 1 13.04 -18.87 4.51
N CYS A 2 13.13 -19.07 5.82
CA CYS A 2 12.00 -19.43 6.68
C CYS A 2 11.09 -18.25 7.05
N LYS A 3 9.77 -18.46 6.92
CA LYS A 3 8.68 -17.53 7.28
C LYS A 3 8.84 -16.92 8.70
N GLN A 4 9.38 -17.69 9.65
CA GLN A 4 9.57 -17.24 11.04
C GLN A 4 10.70 -16.21 11.22
N ASN A 5 11.74 -16.18 10.37
CA ASN A 5 12.83 -15.20 10.52
C ASN A 5 12.43 -13.80 10.00
N PHE A 6 11.48 -13.72 9.07
CA PHE A 6 11.00 -12.45 8.54
C PHE A 6 10.16 -11.67 9.55
N ALA A 7 9.31 -12.35 10.32
CA ALA A 7 8.47 -11.71 11.34
C ALA A 7 9.32 -11.06 12.45
N THR A 8 10.36 -11.76 12.91
CA THR A 8 11.21 -11.28 14.02
C THR A 8 12.27 -10.25 13.59
N HIS A 9 12.68 -10.26 12.32
CA HIS A 9 13.74 -9.40 11.79
C HIS A 9 13.29 -8.58 10.58
N PHE A 10 12.07 -8.06 10.59
CA PHE A 10 11.53 -7.27 9.47
C PHE A 10 12.47 -6.11 9.08
N ASP A 11 13.01 -5.35 10.04
CA ASP A 11 13.94 -4.24 9.79
C ASP A 11 15.27 -4.70 9.17
N TYR A 12 15.77 -5.89 9.52
CA TYR A 12 17.02 -6.43 8.95
C TYR A 12 16.76 -7.08 7.58
N CYS A 13 15.66 -7.79 7.41
CA CYS A 13 15.29 -8.37 6.12
C CYS A 13 14.97 -7.30 5.08
N THR A 14 14.29 -6.20 5.44
CA THR A 14 14.02 -5.08 4.52
C THR A 14 15.25 -4.23 4.19
N THR A 15 16.34 -4.31 4.97
CA THR A 15 17.60 -3.56 4.69
C THR A 15 18.75 -4.42 4.17
N ALA A 16 18.77 -5.72 4.46
CA ALA A 16 19.87 -6.63 4.10
C ALA A 16 19.44 -7.79 3.19
N CYS A 17 18.14 -8.00 2.94
CA CYS A 17 17.64 -9.17 2.24
C CYS A 17 16.42 -8.87 1.36
N THR A 18 16.71 -8.39 0.15
CA THR A 18 15.74 -8.07 -0.91
C THR A 18 15.04 -9.31 -1.50
N ASP A 19 15.31 -10.50 -0.96
CA ASP A 19 14.70 -11.78 -1.35
C ASP A 19 13.19 -11.87 -1.04
N PHE A 20 12.62 -10.93 -0.26
CA PHE A 20 11.16 -10.94 -0.03
C PHE A 20 10.38 -10.65 -1.32
N VAL A 21 10.97 -9.94 -2.27
CA VAL A 21 10.38 -9.61 -3.59
C VAL A 21 10.20 -10.87 -4.46
N LEU A 22 10.99 -11.92 -4.19
CA LEU A 22 10.90 -13.23 -4.83
C LEU A 22 9.85 -14.15 -4.19
N LEU A 23 9.23 -13.74 -3.08
CA LEU A 23 8.17 -14.53 -2.45
C LEU A 23 6.89 -14.48 -3.31
N ASP A 24 6.17 -15.59 -3.33
CA ASP A 24 4.85 -15.64 -3.94
C ASP A 24 3.83 -14.79 -3.16
N GLU A 25 2.76 -14.36 -3.83
CA GLU A 25 1.72 -13.51 -3.23
C GLU A 25 1.14 -14.13 -1.94
N ALA A 26 0.92 -15.44 -1.92
CA ALA A 26 0.32 -16.10 -0.77
C ALA A 26 1.26 -16.12 0.44
N THR A 27 2.55 -16.35 0.23
CA THR A 27 3.57 -16.27 1.28
C THR A 27 3.75 -14.84 1.78
N PHE A 28 3.79 -13.85 0.87
CA PHE A 28 3.90 -12.45 1.27
C PHE A 28 2.67 -11.98 2.07
N LYS A 29 1.48 -12.37 1.63
CA LYS A 29 0.21 -12.13 2.33
C LYS A 29 0.18 -12.79 3.71
N ASP A 30 0.62 -14.04 3.82
CA ASP A 30 0.73 -14.77 5.09
C ASP A 30 1.65 -14.04 6.08
N ILE A 31 2.75 -13.45 5.61
CA ILE A 31 3.66 -12.63 6.43
C ILE A 31 2.98 -11.35 6.91
N LEU A 32 2.28 -10.63 6.02
CA LEU A 32 1.53 -9.42 6.39
C LEU A 32 0.41 -9.72 7.41
N GLN A 33 -0.23 -10.87 7.29
CA GLN A 33 -1.30 -11.32 8.19
C GLN A 33 -0.78 -11.75 9.56
N GLN A 34 0.46 -12.23 9.66
CA GLN A 34 1.02 -12.75 10.91
C GLN A 34 1.18 -11.69 12.01
N GLY A 35 0.98 -10.40 11.71
CA GLY A 35 0.56 -9.38 12.69
C GLY A 35 1.56 -9.01 13.79
N ASP A 36 2.66 -9.77 13.93
CA ASP A 36 3.71 -9.65 14.94
C ASP A 36 4.96 -8.94 14.37
N MET A 37 4.76 -8.03 13.42
CA MET A 37 5.77 -7.06 13.01
C MET A 37 5.85 -5.93 14.05
N THR A 38 6.09 -6.28 15.32
CA THR A 38 5.99 -5.38 16.49
C THR A 38 6.94 -4.18 16.47
N VAL A 39 7.82 -4.07 15.47
CA VAL A 39 8.86 -3.04 15.37
C VAL A 39 8.68 -2.16 14.12
N THR A 40 7.64 -2.41 13.32
CA THR A 40 7.51 -1.83 11.98
C THR A 40 6.32 -0.87 11.91
N SER A 41 6.58 0.41 11.61
CA SER A 41 5.52 1.39 11.36
C SER A 41 4.66 0.97 10.17
N GLU A 42 3.35 1.24 10.21
CA GLU A 42 2.44 0.92 9.10
C GLU A 42 2.90 1.54 7.76
N GLU A 43 3.59 2.70 7.80
CA GLU A 43 4.21 3.31 6.62
C GLU A 43 5.23 2.37 5.96
N LYS A 44 6.07 1.70 6.76
CA LYS A 44 7.03 0.70 6.24
C LYS A 44 6.33 -0.54 5.68
N VAL A 45 5.15 -0.90 6.21
CA VAL A 45 4.35 -2.01 5.66
C VAL A 45 3.84 -1.64 4.27
N LEU A 46 3.37 -0.41 4.08
CA LEU A 46 3.00 0.09 2.75
C LEU A 46 4.21 0.12 1.81
N ASP A 47 5.35 0.64 2.24
CA ASP A 47 6.58 0.69 1.45
C ASP A 47 7.04 -0.71 1.00
N ALA A 48 6.92 -1.71 1.89
CA ALA A 48 7.23 -3.10 1.57
C ALA A 48 6.26 -3.69 0.53
N ILE A 49 4.96 -3.42 0.64
CA ILE A 49 3.97 -3.84 -0.36
C ILE A 49 4.29 -3.22 -1.71
N LEU A 50 4.60 -1.92 -1.75
CA LEU A 50 4.94 -1.23 -2.98
C LEU A 50 6.22 -1.78 -3.61
N THR A 51 7.26 -2.01 -2.81
CA THR A 51 8.53 -2.61 -3.25
C THR A 51 8.30 -4.00 -3.84
N TRP A 52 7.50 -4.83 -3.16
CA TRP A 52 7.16 -6.17 -3.62
C TRP A 52 6.35 -6.15 -4.92
N CYS A 53 5.39 -5.22 -5.07
CA CYS A 53 4.62 -5.07 -6.29
C CYS A 53 5.45 -4.55 -7.47
N MET A 54 6.47 -3.73 -7.21
CA MET A 54 7.36 -3.19 -8.25
C MET A 54 8.48 -4.16 -8.67
N GLU A 55 8.55 -5.35 -8.05
CA GLU A 55 9.66 -6.30 -8.25
C GLU A 55 11.05 -5.65 -8.06
N ALA A 56 11.11 -4.63 -7.20
CA ALA A 56 12.29 -3.80 -7.06
C ALA A 56 13.34 -4.45 -6.15
N CYS A 57 14.60 -4.45 -6.60
CA CYS A 57 15.73 -4.93 -5.80
C CYS A 57 16.13 -4.01 -4.64
N GLU A 58 15.43 -2.90 -4.41
CA GLU A 58 15.70 -1.94 -3.34
C GLU A 58 14.38 -1.48 -2.71
N THR A 59 14.41 -1.11 -1.43
CA THR A 59 13.22 -0.63 -0.73
C THR A 59 12.75 0.71 -1.29
N PHE A 60 11.55 0.73 -1.86
CA PHE A 60 10.88 1.91 -2.37
C PHE A 60 9.91 2.50 -1.36
N TYR A 61 10.08 3.78 -1.08
CA TYR A 61 9.13 4.55 -0.28
C TYR A 61 7.92 4.94 -1.11
N TRP A 62 6.73 5.00 -0.50
CA TRP A 62 5.50 5.46 -1.14
C TRP A 62 5.66 6.86 -1.76
N SER A 63 6.50 7.71 -1.17
CA SER A 63 6.82 9.03 -1.69
C SER A 63 7.65 9.01 -2.99
N SER A 64 8.47 7.97 -3.20
CA SER A 64 9.18 7.74 -4.45
C SER A 64 8.24 7.18 -5.51
N VAL A 65 7.37 6.24 -5.12
CA VAL A 65 6.35 5.67 -6.02
C VAL A 65 5.35 6.74 -6.48
N ASP A 66 4.95 7.64 -5.58
CA ASP A 66 4.14 8.83 -5.90
C ASP A 66 4.76 9.68 -7.02
N LYS A 67 6.08 9.91 -6.96
CA LYS A 67 6.81 10.62 -8.01
C LYS A 67 6.88 9.83 -9.30
N LEU A 68 7.12 8.52 -9.24
CA LEU A 68 7.15 7.67 -10.42
C LEU A 68 5.79 7.62 -11.12
N LEU A 69 4.70 7.60 -10.36
CA LEU A 69 3.34 7.68 -10.88
C LEU A 69 3.00 9.03 -11.53
N SER A 70 3.82 10.06 -11.30
CA SER A 70 3.66 11.33 -12.03
C SER A 70 4.17 11.27 -13.47
N THR A 71 5.06 10.30 -13.78
CA THR A 71 5.68 10.15 -15.10
C THR A 71 5.35 8.82 -15.79
N SER A 72 4.89 7.82 -15.03
CA SER A 72 4.64 6.45 -15.50
C SER A 72 3.25 5.99 -15.04
N THR A 73 2.63 5.08 -15.78
CA THR A 73 1.32 4.52 -15.38
C THR A 73 1.50 3.40 -14.33
N PRO A 74 0.50 3.13 -13.48
CA PRO A 74 0.57 2.04 -12.52
C PRO A 74 0.80 0.67 -13.17
N GLU A 75 0.29 0.44 -14.39
CA GLU A 75 0.54 -0.78 -15.16
C GLU A 75 2.02 -0.91 -15.56
N GLN A 76 2.70 0.19 -15.85
CA GLN A 76 4.13 0.18 -16.16
C GLN A 76 5.01 -0.02 -14.92
N LEU A 77 4.56 0.48 -13.77
CA LEU A 77 5.32 0.40 -12.52
C LEU A 77 5.16 -0.93 -11.79
N PHE A 78 3.95 -1.48 -11.76
CA PHE A 78 3.62 -2.70 -11.02
C PHE A 78 3.43 -3.90 -11.93
N GLY A 79 3.31 -3.69 -13.25
CA GLY A 79 3.16 -4.76 -14.23
C GLY A 79 1.98 -5.68 -13.90
N GLU A 80 2.27 -6.98 -13.89
CA GLU A 80 1.30 -8.04 -13.58
C GLU A 80 0.91 -8.07 -12.08
N ARG A 81 1.73 -7.49 -11.20
CA ARG A 81 1.46 -7.41 -9.75
C ARG A 81 0.55 -6.23 -9.37
N LEU A 82 0.08 -5.44 -10.34
CA LEU A 82 -0.91 -4.39 -10.09
C LEU A 82 -2.19 -4.95 -9.46
N THR A 83 -2.62 -6.15 -9.85
CA THR A 83 -3.81 -6.76 -9.22
C THR A 83 -3.54 -7.13 -7.77
N ALA A 84 -2.31 -7.59 -7.46
CA ALA A 84 -1.89 -7.93 -6.11
C ALA A 84 -1.83 -6.70 -5.19
N ILE A 85 -1.53 -5.49 -5.70
CA ILE A 85 -1.58 -4.28 -4.88
C ILE A 85 -2.97 -4.10 -4.24
N ASN A 86 -4.03 -4.36 -5.00
CA ASN A 86 -5.40 -4.18 -4.53
C ASN A 86 -5.80 -5.24 -3.49
N THR A 87 -5.19 -6.43 -3.55
CA THR A 87 -5.42 -7.50 -2.56
C THR A 87 -4.56 -7.29 -1.30
N LEU A 88 -3.41 -6.64 -1.42
CA LEU A 88 -2.45 -6.44 -0.34
C LEU A 88 -2.67 -5.15 0.45
N LEU A 89 -3.12 -4.07 -0.20
CA LEU A 89 -3.38 -2.77 0.45
C LEU A 89 -4.29 -2.85 1.69
N PRO A 90 -5.35 -3.68 1.73
CA PRO A 90 -6.19 -3.82 2.93
C PRO A 90 -5.47 -4.38 4.17
N PHE A 91 -4.27 -4.95 4.04
CA PHE A 91 -3.48 -5.40 5.19
C PHE A 91 -2.77 -4.26 5.93
N VAL A 92 -2.59 -3.12 5.27
CA VAL A 92 -2.02 -1.92 5.90
C VAL A 92 -3.04 -1.30 6.83
N ARG A 93 -2.69 -1.09 8.09
CA ARG A 93 -3.59 -0.47 9.07
C ARG A 93 -3.46 1.04 8.98
N PHE A 94 -3.98 1.62 7.90
CA PHE A 94 -4.05 3.08 7.69
C PHE A 94 -4.55 3.87 8.92
N PRO A 95 -5.50 3.41 9.75
CA PRO A 95 -5.91 4.11 10.97
C PRO A 95 -4.80 4.37 11.99
N LEU A 96 -3.75 3.55 11.99
CA LEU A 96 -2.61 3.69 12.90
C LEU A 96 -1.53 4.63 12.35
N MET A 97 -1.69 5.11 11.11
CA MET A 97 -0.79 6.11 10.52
C MET A 97 -1.12 7.53 11.01
N PRO A 98 -0.13 8.45 11.00
CA PRO A 98 -0.36 9.84 11.32
C PRO A 98 -1.39 10.49 10.38
N PRO A 99 -2.37 11.27 10.88
CA PRO A 99 -3.37 11.94 10.03
C PRO A 99 -2.75 12.87 8.98
N SER A 100 -1.64 13.53 9.31
CA SER A 100 -0.88 14.37 8.38
C SER A 100 -0.27 13.57 7.22
N LEU A 101 0.09 12.30 7.45
CA LEU A 101 0.56 11.38 6.42
C LEU A 101 -0.59 10.95 5.52
N LEU A 102 -1.73 10.55 6.12
CA LEU A 102 -2.92 10.15 5.38
C LEU A 102 -3.40 11.27 4.44
N GLN A 103 -3.46 12.52 4.90
CA GLN A 103 -3.83 13.66 4.05
C GLN A 103 -2.87 13.88 2.86
N ARG A 104 -1.57 13.56 3.04
CA ARG A 104 -0.61 13.61 1.93
C ARG A 104 -0.83 12.45 0.96
N MET A 105 -1.10 11.25 1.48
CA MET A 105 -1.42 10.06 0.68
C MET A 105 -2.70 10.24 -0.13
N GLU A 106 -3.73 10.88 0.42
CA GLU A 106 -4.99 11.17 -0.31
C GLU A 106 -4.75 12.07 -1.53
N LYS A 107 -3.82 13.02 -1.43
CA LYS A 107 -3.48 13.97 -2.50
C LYS A 107 -2.41 13.45 -3.46
N SER A 108 -1.81 12.31 -3.14
CA SER A 108 -0.75 11.68 -3.91
C SER A 108 -1.28 11.07 -5.21
N ASN A 109 -0.39 10.85 -6.17
CA ASN A 109 -0.67 10.13 -7.41
C ASN A 109 -1.05 8.67 -7.14
N LEU A 110 -0.61 8.06 -6.01
CA LEU A 110 -1.11 6.73 -5.60
C LEU A 110 -2.64 6.73 -5.44
N ALA A 111 -3.20 7.71 -4.74
CA ALA A 111 -4.66 7.83 -4.61
C ALA A 111 -5.36 8.25 -5.91
N LYS A 112 -4.67 8.92 -6.84
CA LYS A 112 -5.26 9.24 -8.15
C LYS A 112 -5.34 8.03 -9.07
N HIS A 113 -4.33 7.16 -9.02
CA HIS A 113 -4.20 6.02 -9.92
C HIS A 113 -4.77 4.71 -9.34
N ILE A 114 -4.82 4.58 -8.02
CA ILE A 114 -5.31 3.39 -7.32
C ILE A 114 -6.57 3.76 -6.54
N GLU A 115 -7.73 3.49 -7.12
CA GLU A 115 -9.03 3.82 -6.53
C GLU A 115 -9.22 3.20 -5.14
N LEU A 116 -8.81 1.94 -4.96
CA LEU A 116 -8.92 1.24 -3.68
C LEU A 116 -8.05 1.90 -2.59
N PHE A 117 -6.86 2.39 -2.95
CA PHE A 117 -6.01 3.15 -2.04
C PHE A 117 -6.67 4.45 -1.61
N ARG A 118 -7.23 5.19 -2.57
CA ARG A 118 -7.98 6.43 -2.29
C ARG A 118 -9.14 6.18 -1.35
N GLN A 119 -9.92 5.13 -1.61
CA GLN A 119 -10.99 4.73 -0.72
C GLN A 119 -10.41 4.47 0.67
N LEU A 120 -9.51 3.49 0.84
CA LEU A 120 -8.93 3.18 2.15
C LEU A 120 -8.46 4.44 2.91
N VAL A 121 -7.69 5.33 2.29
CA VAL A 121 -7.21 6.55 2.95
C VAL A 121 -8.35 7.53 3.29
N SER A 122 -9.28 7.79 2.36
CA SER A 122 -10.39 8.73 2.56
C SER A 122 -11.37 8.25 3.64
N ASN A 123 -11.60 6.93 3.74
CA ASN A 123 -12.44 6.30 4.78
C ASN A 123 -12.00 6.66 6.19
N TYR A 124 -10.70 6.88 6.38
CA TYR A 124 -10.11 7.12 7.69
C TYR A 124 -9.87 8.61 7.97
N ILE A 125 -9.69 9.45 6.94
CA ILE A 125 -9.58 10.90 7.11
C ILE A 125 -10.96 11.50 7.46
N ASP A 126 -12.03 11.00 6.85
CA ASP A 126 -13.39 11.47 7.10
C ASP A 126 -14.36 10.27 7.15
N PRO A 127 -14.61 9.70 8.35
CA PRO A 127 -15.57 8.60 8.50
C PRO A 127 -17.02 9.00 8.16
N PHE A 128 -17.32 10.30 8.02
CA PHE A 128 -18.64 10.82 7.65
C PHE A 128 -18.88 10.85 6.13
N PHE A 129 -17.82 10.91 5.31
CA PHE A 129 -17.92 11.00 3.85
C PHE A 129 -18.54 9.75 3.21
N TRP A 130 -18.46 8.59 3.86
CA TRP A 130 -19.17 7.37 3.43
C TRP A 130 -20.68 7.49 3.49
N HIS A 131 -21.21 8.17 4.49
CA HIS A 131 -22.66 8.36 4.60
C HIS A 131 -23.18 9.22 3.44
N VAL A 132 -22.38 10.16 2.94
CA VAL A 132 -22.78 11.04 1.84
C VAL A 132 -22.62 10.36 0.48
N ARG A 133 -21.50 9.67 0.21
CA ARG A 133 -21.28 8.98 -1.09
C ARG A 133 -22.13 7.73 -1.31
N VAL A 134 -22.47 6.98 -0.26
CA VAL A 134 -23.35 5.80 -0.39
C VAL A 134 -24.82 6.23 -0.55
N CYS A 135 -25.24 7.30 0.11
CA CYS A 135 -26.61 7.82 -0.03
C CYS A 135 -26.81 8.69 -1.28
N TYR A 136 -25.75 9.32 -1.80
CA TYR A 136 -25.79 10.11 -3.03
C TYR A 136 -24.65 9.67 -3.96
N PRO A 137 -24.82 8.57 -4.71
CA PRO A 137 -24.01 8.37 -5.90
C PRO A 137 -24.35 9.52 -6.83
N THR A 138 -23.40 10.44 -7.03
CA THR A 138 -23.55 11.56 -7.96
C THR A 138 -23.93 10.98 -9.32
N GLN A 139 -25.21 11.09 -9.68
CA GLN A 139 -25.63 10.96 -11.06
C GLN A 139 -24.89 12.05 -11.82
N GLU A 140 -24.09 11.63 -12.80
CA GLU A 140 -23.62 12.49 -13.87
C GLU A 140 -24.82 13.26 -14.42
N LEU A 141 -24.93 14.54 -14.06
CA LEU A 141 -25.80 15.48 -14.75
C LEU A 141 -25.11 15.85 -16.06
N TYR A 142 -25.31 14.99 -17.06
CA TYR A 142 -25.40 15.43 -18.45
C TYR A 142 -26.65 16.33 -18.56
N SER A 143 -26.45 17.64 -18.58
CA SER A 143 -27.08 18.60 -19.53
C SER A 143 -26.71 20.04 -19.19
#